data_AF-A0A7Z9Q7C8-F1
#
_entry.id   AF-A0A7Z9Q7C8-F1
#
_cell.length_a   1.000
_cell.length_b   1.000
_cell.length_c   1.000
_cell.angle_alpha   90.00
_cell.angle_beta   90.00
_cell.angle_gamma   90.00
#
_symmetry.space_group_name_H-M   'P 1'
#
loop_
_entity.id
_entity.type
_entity.pdbx_description
1 polymer ?
#
loop_
_entity_poly.entity_id
_entity_poly.type
_entity_poly.pdbx_seq_one_letter_code
_entity_poly.pdbx_strand_id
1 'polypeptide(L)'
;MKRKRILLVAIAAGMFFSCSDDNDIDQEFTRAYVTLQGSDKVAVIDVDHAELVAEIDVNFINTGDRPHYVVIDEIHRTWYVTLIS
;
A
#
# COMPACT_ATOMS: atom_id res chain seq x y z
N MET A 1 6.79 -44.73 19.94
CA MET A 1 6.19 -43.54 20.60
C MET A 1 7.07 -42.28 20.55
N LYS A 2 8.40 -42.38 20.76
CA LYS A 2 9.33 -41.23 20.74
C LYS A 2 9.39 -40.48 19.39
N ARG A 3 9.42 -41.19 18.25
CA ARG A 3 9.45 -40.58 16.90
C ARG A 3 8.20 -39.76 16.55
N LYS A 4 7.02 -40.20 16.99
CA LYS A 4 5.74 -39.48 16.80
C LYS A 4 5.69 -38.18 17.62
N ARG A 5 6.29 -38.18 18.81
CA ARG A 5 6.42 -36.97 19.66
C ARG A 5 7.41 -35.97 19.09
N ILE A 6 8.52 -36.44 18.51
CA ILE A 6 9.49 -35.57 17.82
C ILE A 6 8.86 -34.90 16.59
N LEU A 7 8.07 -35.65 15.80
CA LEU A 7 7.34 -35.11 14.65
C LEU A 7 6.33 -34.03 15.06
N LEU A 8 5.57 -34.26 16.15
CA LEU A 8 4.61 -33.28 16.67
C LEU A 8 5.29 -32.00 17.19
N VAL A 9 6.45 -32.12 17.83
CA VAL A 9 7.23 -30.96 18.30
C VAL A 9 7.79 -30.16 17.12
N ALA A 10 8.23 -30.82 16.05
CA ALA A 10 8.73 -30.14 14.84
C ALA A 10 7.63 -29.36 14.11
N ILE A 11 6.42 -29.92 14.00
CA ILE A 11 5.28 -29.23 13.37
C ILE A 11 4.83 -28.03 14.22
N ALA A 12 4.77 -28.18 15.54
CA ALA A 12 4.44 -27.07 16.44
C ALA A 12 5.49 -25.95 16.39
N ALA A 13 6.79 -26.29 16.32
CA ALA A 13 7.87 -25.31 16.18
C ALA A 13 7.80 -24.56 14.83
N GLY A 14 7.41 -25.22 13.74
CA GLY A 14 7.25 -24.59 12.42
C GLY A 14 6.13 -23.56 12.35
N MET A 15 5.07 -23.71 13.16
CA MET A 15 3.99 -22.71 13.23
C MET A 15 4.41 -21.41 13.92
N PHE A 16 5.40 -21.43 14.83
CA PHE A 16 5.90 -20.22 15.50
C PHE A 16 6.78 -19.33 14.62
N PHE A 17 7.37 -19.88 13.54
CA PHE A 17 8.19 -19.11 12.60
C PHE A 17 7.43 -18.63 11.37
N SER A 18 6.13 -18.93 11.24
CA SER A 18 5.36 -18.62 10.04
C SER A 18 4.70 -17.24 10.04
N CYS A 19 4.81 -16.47 11.12
CA CYS A 19 4.53 -15.03 11.08
C CYS A 19 5.85 -14.31 10.87
N SER A 20 6.33 -14.30 9.63
CA SER A 20 7.08 -13.14 9.16
C SER A 20 6.07 -12.01 9.12
N ASP A 21 6.02 -11.24 10.20
CA ASP A 21 5.47 -9.90 10.15
C ASP A 21 6.44 -9.16 9.23
N ASP A 22 6.17 -9.20 7.92
CA ASP A 22 6.74 -8.23 7.00
C ASP A 22 6.23 -6.90 7.58
N ASN A 23 7.07 -6.30 8.42
CA ASN A 23 6.97 -4.92 8.86
C ASN A 23 7.05 -4.12 7.56
N ASP A 24 5.92 -4.04 6.85
CA ASP A 24 5.63 -2.95 5.97
C ASP A 24 5.67 -1.77 6.93
N ILE A 25 6.83 -1.11 6.91
CA ILE A 25 7.12 0.01 7.77
C ILE A 25 6.13 1.06 7.30
N ASP A 26 4.93 1.06 7.88
CA ASP A 26 4.07 2.22 7.99
C ASP A 26 4.89 3.20 8.85
N GLN A 27 5.96 3.74 8.26
CA GLN A 27 6.59 4.92 8.80
C GLN A 27 5.48 5.94 8.82
N GLU A 28 5.19 6.43 10.01
CA GLU A 28 4.21 7.47 10.22
C GLU A 28 4.82 8.76 9.66
N PHE A 29 4.52 9.05 8.40
CA PHE A 29 4.91 10.28 7.73
C PHE A 29 3.69 10.96 7.13
N THR A 30 3.78 12.28 6.98
CA THR A 30 2.73 13.06 6.34
C THR A 30 2.69 12.75 4.84
N ARG A 31 1.58 12.16 4.36
CA ARG A 31 1.38 11.83 2.94
C ARG A 31 0.72 12.98 2.18
N ALA A 32 1.29 13.37 1.05
CA ALA A 32 0.61 14.19 0.05
C ALA A 32 0.27 13.36 -1.19
N TYR A 33 -0.96 13.50 -1.67
CA TYR A 33 -1.46 12.86 -2.88
C TYR A 33 -1.58 13.91 -3.99
N VAL A 34 -0.83 13.74 -5.08
CA VAL A 34 -0.72 14.75 -6.15
C VAL A 34 -1.14 14.14 -7.48
N THR A 35 -2.10 14.77 -8.15
CA THR A 35 -2.56 14.34 -9.47
C THR A 35 -1.56 14.73 -10.55
N LEU A 36 -1.05 13.74 -11.28
CA LEU A 36 -0.13 13.91 -12.41
C LEU A 36 -0.91 13.78 -13.72
N GLN A 37 -1.50 14.89 -14.17
CA GLN A 37 -2.35 14.92 -15.37
C GLN A 37 -1.64 14.58 -16.69
N GLY A 38 -0.33 14.74 -16.75
CA GLY A 38 0.46 14.43 -17.95
C GLY A 38 0.77 12.95 -18.13
N SER A 39 0.57 12.14 -17.08
CA SER A 39 0.98 10.73 -17.04
C SER A 39 -0.11 9.79 -16.48
N ASP A 40 -1.34 10.29 -16.34
CA ASP A 40 -2.50 9.56 -15.82
C ASP A 40 -2.23 8.81 -14.48
N LYS A 41 -1.54 9.50 -13.57
CA LYS A 41 -1.09 8.94 -12.28
C LYS A 41 -1.44 9.84 -11.09
N VAL A 42 -1.41 9.26 -9.90
CA VAL A 42 -1.35 9.98 -8.62
C VAL A 42 -0.02 9.65 -7.95
N ALA A 43 0.76 10.67 -7.62
CA ALA A 43 1.98 10.51 -6.81
C ALA A 43 1.62 10.55 -5.31
N VAL A 44 2.25 9.66 -4.55
CA VAL A 44 2.27 9.69 -3.08
C VAL A 44 3.63 10.20 -2.65
N ILE A 45 3.64 11.33 -1.96
CA ILE A 45 4.85 12.01 -1.51
C ILE A 45 4.93 11.90 0.02
N ASP A 46 6.10 11.53 0.52
CA ASP A 46 6.47 11.76 1.91
C ASP A 46 6.84 13.24 2.04
N VAL A 47 6.00 14.00 2.73
CA VAL A 47 6.17 15.44 2.92
C VAL A 47 7.30 15.75 3.89
N ASP A 48 7.54 14.88 4.87
CA ASP A 48 8.51 15.11 5.93
C ASP A 48 9.95 15.00 5.39
N HIS A 49 10.17 14.11 4.44
CA HIS A 49 11.47 13.90 3.77
C HIS A 49 11.54 14.47 2.34
N ALA A 50 10.42 14.96 1.79
CA ALA A 50 10.29 15.40 0.41
C ALA A 50 10.66 14.32 -0.62
N GLU A 51 10.23 13.09 -0.38
CA GLU A 51 10.54 11.92 -1.21
C GLU A 51 9.29 11.38 -1.93
N LEU A 52 9.48 10.92 -3.17
CA LEU A 52 8.44 10.18 -3.89
C LEU A 52 8.36 8.76 -3.32
N VAL A 53 7.21 8.40 -2.77
CA VAL A 53 6.95 7.09 -2.19
C VAL A 53 6.38 6.14 -3.23
N ALA A 54 5.41 6.62 -4.01
CA ALA A 54 4.75 5.80 -5.02
C ALA A 54 4.14 6.63 -6.15
N GLU A 55 3.96 6.00 -7.30
CA GLU A 55 3.08 6.47 -8.37
C GLU A 55 2.00 5.42 -8.65
N ILE A 56 0.75 5.87 -8.69
CA ILE A 56 -0.41 5.00 -8.82
C ILE A 56 -1.11 5.35 -10.13
N ASP A 57 -1.14 4.42 -11.08
CA ASP A 57 -1.86 4.58 -12.34
C ASP A 57 -3.38 4.71 -12.04
N VAL A 58 -4.06 5.61 -12.74
CA VAL A 58 -5.52 5.78 -12.60
C VAL A 58 -6.29 5.49 -13.89
N ASN A 59 -5.59 5.26 -15.00
CA ASN A 59 -6.18 4.99 -16.30
C ASN A 59 -6.40 3.48 -16.55
N PHE A 60 -7.25 2.85 -15.72
CA PHE A 60 -7.51 1.41 -15.80
C PHE A 60 -8.38 0.98 -16.99
N ILE A 61 -9.19 1.90 -17.51
CA ILE A 61 -10.20 1.62 -18.54
C ILE A 61 -10.01 2.45 -19.82
N ASN A 62 -8.88 3.16 -19.97
CA ASN A 62 -8.51 3.91 -21.18
C ASN A 62 -9.57 4.93 -21.61
N THR A 63 -10.16 5.68 -20.68
CA THR A 63 -11.18 6.70 -21.01
C THR A 63 -10.57 7.94 -21.64
N GLY A 64 -9.27 8.19 -21.42
CA GLY A 64 -8.61 9.44 -21.78
C GLY A 64 -8.81 10.56 -20.75
N ASP A 65 -9.56 10.29 -19.68
CA ASP A 65 -9.73 11.22 -18.57
C ASP A 65 -8.47 11.28 -17.69
N ARG A 66 -8.20 12.46 -17.13
CA ARG A 66 -7.01 12.75 -16.33
C ARG A 66 -7.37 12.97 -14.86
N PRO A 67 -6.53 12.55 -13.91
CA PRO A 67 -6.78 12.80 -12.49
C PRO A 67 -6.83 14.31 -12.19
N HIS A 68 -7.74 14.76 -11.33
CA HIS A 68 -7.90 16.20 -11.05
C HIS A 68 -8.03 16.54 -9.57
N TYR A 69 -8.88 15.83 -8.82
CA TYR A 69 -9.16 16.17 -7.43
C TYR A 69 -9.10 14.93 -6.55
N VAL A 70 -8.37 15.00 -5.45
CA VAL A 70 -8.23 13.94 -4.46
C VAL A 70 -9.02 14.28 -3.20
N VAL A 71 -9.78 13.32 -2.70
CA VAL A 71 -10.49 13.38 -1.41
C VAL A 71 -9.94 12.31 -0.49
N ILE A 72 -9.63 12.68 0.75
CA ILE A 72 -9.14 11.77 1.78
C ILE A 72 -10.28 11.41 2.74
N ASP A 73 -10.47 10.13 2.96
CA ASP A 73 -11.33 9.56 4.00
C ASP A 73 -10.43 8.93 5.08
N GLU A 74 -10.18 9.69 6.13
CA GLU A 74 -9.34 9.26 7.25
C GLU A 74 -10.00 8.16 8.09
N ILE A 75 -11.33 8.10 8.11
CA ILE A 75 -12.09 7.12 8.91
C ILE A 75 -11.92 5.72 8.29
N HIS A 76 -12.03 5.63 6.97
CA HIS A 76 -11.93 4.37 6.24
C HIS A 76 -10.55 4.13 5.62
N ARG A 77 -9.56 4.97 5.93
CA ARG A 77 -8.18 4.89 5.42
C ARG A 77 -8.12 4.75 3.90
N THR A 78 -9.00 5.48 3.21
CA THR A 78 -9.16 5.40 1.75
C THR A 78 -9.05 6.80 1.18
N TRP A 79 -8.52 6.91 -0.04
CA TRP A 79 -8.57 8.16 -0.80
C TRP A 79 -9.24 7.89 -2.15
N TYR A 80 -9.89 8.92 -2.67
CA TYR A 80 -10.59 8.88 -3.95
C TYR A 80 -10.02 9.96 -4.86
N VAL A 81 -10.00 9.70 -6.17
CA VAL A 81 -9.61 10.69 -7.17
C VAL A 81 -10.69 10.80 -8.25
N THR A 82 -11.07 12.03 -8.59
CA THR A 82 -11.95 12.29 -9.74
C THR A 82 -11.12 12.41 -11.02
N LEU A 83 -11.62 11.86 -12.12
CA LEU A 83 -11.04 12.04 -13.44
C LEU A 83 -11.86 13.09 -14.23
N ILE A 84 -11.20 13.83 -15.11
CA ILE A 84 -11.83 14.82 -16.00
C ILE A 84 -11.34 14.67 -17.44
N SER A 85 -12.22 14.98 -18.40
CA SER A 85 -11.87 15.05 -19.83
C SER A 85 -11.29 16.40 -20.24
#